data_AF-A0A6B3QU66-F1
#
_entry.id   AF-A0A6B3QU66-F1
#
_cell.length_a   1.000
_cell.length_b   1.000
_cell.length_c   1.000
_cell.angle_alpha   90.00
_cell.angle_beta   90.00
_cell.angle_gamma   90.00
#
_symmetry.space_group_name_H-M   'P 1'
#
loop_
_entity.id
_entity.type
_entity.pdbx_description
1 polymer ?
#
loop_
_entity_poly.entity_id
_entity_poly.type
_entity_poly.pdbx_seq_one_letter_code
_entity_poly.pdbx_strand_id
1 'polypeptide(L)'
;MGLLTGAVTGSWLAGDSGDDGARSAYTEAGDLWHSVPVDQLFPPTLLGKGAGPGGADRTWTRVAVAPDADCAGAFDRLLAKALDPVGCSRLLRATYTDATQNYVTTVGLLFTKADAAAMTALADRFEKQGLGRREDLMPLPYAAKDTVAAGFGAPQRASWTVSVLTDAPVVVYAVSGWADGRTVDEPEPAEEAVESGAASAPAQAGLGHEAKGLADRVERALRKNIGTPTEHPS
;
A
#
# COMPACT_ATOMS: atom_id res chain seq x y z
N MET A 1 -56.78 11.61 44.96
CA MET A 1 -55.64 12.08 45.78
C MET A 1 -54.69 10.91 45.93
N GLY A 2 -53.52 10.81 45.31
CA GLY A 2 -52.77 11.73 44.47
C GLY A 2 -51.83 10.93 43.54
N LEU A 3 -51.35 11.62 42.51
CA LEU A 3 -50.41 11.18 41.48
C LEU A 3 -48.98 11.28 41.99
N LEU A 4 -48.10 10.34 41.63
CA LEU A 4 -46.65 10.57 41.52
C LEU A 4 -46.10 9.74 40.35
N THR A 5 -46.15 10.32 39.16
CA THR A 5 -45.38 9.91 37.98
C THR A 5 -43.98 10.51 38.09
N GLY A 6 -42.97 9.69 38.34
CA GLY A 6 -41.57 10.08 38.31
C GLY A 6 -41.02 10.05 36.89
N ALA A 7 -40.66 11.20 36.35
CA ALA A 7 -39.94 11.32 35.09
C ALA A 7 -38.44 11.10 35.33
N VAL A 8 -37.86 10.04 34.77
CA VAL A 8 -36.41 9.89 34.66
C VAL A 8 -35.99 10.61 33.38
N THR A 9 -35.56 11.85 33.49
CA THR A 9 -34.81 12.51 32.42
C THR A 9 -33.38 11.96 32.46
N GLY A 10 -33.13 10.91 31.68
CA GLY A 10 -31.77 10.50 31.32
C GLY A 10 -31.22 11.50 30.31
N SER A 11 -30.36 12.40 30.76
CA SER A 11 -29.54 13.21 29.87
C SER A 11 -28.54 12.31 29.14
N TRP A 12 -28.88 11.93 27.92
CA TRP A 12 -27.88 11.40 26.98
C TRP A 12 -26.95 12.55 26.61
N LEU A 13 -25.74 12.53 27.18
CA LEU A 13 -24.60 13.26 26.65
C LEU A 13 -24.17 12.55 25.35
N ALA A 14 -24.80 12.91 24.24
CA ALA A 14 -24.29 12.59 22.91
C ALA A 14 -23.16 13.59 22.62
N GLY A 15 -21.96 13.29 23.12
CA GLY A 15 -20.74 14.03 22.84
C GLY A 15 -19.66 13.07 22.35
N ASP A 16 -19.24 13.26 21.12
CA ASP A 16 -17.90 12.95 20.57
C ASP A 16 -17.43 11.49 20.38
N SER A 17 -18.27 10.49 20.63
CA SER A 17 -17.88 9.07 20.44
C SER A 17 -17.45 8.71 19.01
N GLY A 18 -17.80 9.52 18.00
CA GLY A 18 -17.38 9.33 16.61
C GLY A 18 -15.94 9.79 16.33
N ASP A 19 -15.52 10.94 16.86
CA ASP A 19 -14.16 11.47 16.65
C ASP A 19 -13.14 10.64 17.45
N ASP A 20 -13.49 10.27 18.69
CA ASP A 20 -12.70 9.35 19.51
C ASP A 20 -12.53 7.97 18.83
N GLY A 21 -13.60 7.44 18.23
CA GLY A 21 -13.56 6.17 17.50
C GLY A 21 -12.68 6.23 16.25
N ALA A 22 -12.79 7.30 15.46
CA ALA A 22 -11.94 7.51 14.28
C ALA A 22 -10.46 7.69 14.65
N ARG A 23 -10.19 8.44 15.72
CA ARG A 23 -8.83 8.62 16.25
C ARG A 23 -8.23 7.32 16.78
N SER A 24 -9.05 6.47 17.41
CA SER A 24 -8.66 5.13 17.85
C SER A 24 -8.30 4.24 16.67
N ALA A 25 -9.15 4.19 15.64
CA ALA A 25 -8.91 3.37 14.44
C ALA A 25 -7.65 3.81 13.68
N TYR A 26 -7.42 5.13 13.57
CA TYR A 26 -6.21 5.68 12.96
C TYR A 26 -4.95 5.24 13.71
N THR A 27 -4.99 5.33 15.04
CA THR A 27 -3.86 4.95 15.89
C THR A 27 -3.60 3.44 15.79
N GLU A 28 -4.64 2.61 15.88
CA GLU A 28 -4.56 1.16 15.73
C GLU A 28 -3.98 0.76 14.37
N ALA A 29 -4.38 1.44 13.29
CA ALA A 29 -3.84 1.22 11.97
C ALA A 29 -2.31 1.43 11.91
N GLY A 30 -1.77 2.33 12.72
CA GLY A 30 -0.32 2.59 12.83
C GLY A 30 0.47 1.47 13.48
N ASP A 31 -0.18 0.61 14.25
CA ASP A 31 0.45 -0.48 15.01
C ASP A 31 0.36 -1.84 14.30
N LEU A 32 -0.39 -1.93 13.18
CA LEU A 32 -0.61 -3.19 12.45
C LEU A 32 0.67 -3.87 11.99
N TRP A 33 1.77 -3.12 11.77
CA TRP A 33 3.05 -3.70 11.34
C TRP A 33 3.66 -4.66 12.37
N HIS A 34 3.35 -4.48 13.66
CA HIS A 34 3.83 -5.37 14.72
C HIS A 34 2.73 -6.20 15.38
N SER A 35 1.47 -5.80 15.26
CA SER A 35 0.33 -6.50 15.89
C SER A 35 -0.27 -7.58 14.98
N VAL A 36 -0.13 -7.45 13.66
CA VAL A 36 -0.73 -8.36 12.68
C VAL A 36 0.33 -9.27 12.05
N PRO A 37 0.09 -10.59 11.93
CA PRO A 37 0.99 -11.48 11.20
C PRO A 37 1.19 -11.01 9.76
N VAL A 38 2.42 -11.09 9.27
CA VAL A 38 2.78 -10.64 7.92
C VAL A 38 1.95 -11.32 6.81
N ASP A 39 1.46 -12.54 7.04
CA ASP A 39 0.60 -13.28 6.10
C ASP A 39 -0.81 -12.72 6.00
N GLN A 40 -1.25 -11.89 6.94
CA GLN A 40 -2.53 -11.19 6.83
C GLN A 40 -2.38 -9.84 6.14
N LEU A 41 -1.22 -9.18 6.26
CA LEU A 41 -0.90 -7.95 5.53
C LEU A 41 -0.49 -8.22 4.08
N PHE A 42 0.31 -9.26 3.87
CA PHE A 42 0.76 -9.73 2.56
C PHE A 42 0.39 -11.20 2.37
N PRO A 43 -0.88 -11.53 2.05
CA PRO A 43 -1.28 -12.92 1.84
C PRO A 43 -0.38 -13.69 0.87
N PRO A 44 -0.06 -14.97 1.14
CA PRO A 44 0.75 -15.80 0.25
C PRO A 44 0.21 -15.87 -1.19
N THR A 45 -1.11 -15.81 -1.35
CA THR A 45 -1.79 -15.71 -2.64
C THR A 45 -2.81 -14.57 -2.60
N LEU A 46 -2.82 -13.74 -3.64
CA LEU A 46 -3.78 -12.66 -3.81
C LEU A 46 -4.60 -12.87 -5.08
N LEU A 47 -5.93 -12.81 -4.95
CA LEU A 47 -6.87 -13.00 -6.06
C LEU A 47 -7.34 -11.67 -6.63
N GLY A 48 -7.14 -11.55 -7.93
CA GLY A 48 -7.18 -10.37 -8.76
C GLY A 48 -8.44 -10.14 -9.56
N LYS A 49 -9.65 -10.36 -9.00
CA LYS A 49 -10.89 -10.21 -9.79
C LYS A 49 -10.96 -8.87 -10.51
N GLY A 50 -11.10 -8.90 -11.84
CA GLY A 50 -11.17 -7.71 -12.69
C GLY A 50 -9.94 -6.79 -12.70
N ALA A 51 -8.79 -7.23 -12.18
CA ALA A 51 -7.62 -6.37 -11.98
C ALA A 51 -6.74 -6.22 -13.23
N GLY A 52 -6.86 -7.13 -14.19
CA GLY A 52 -6.08 -7.15 -15.42
C GLY A 52 -6.67 -6.33 -16.57
N PRO A 53 -5.94 -6.24 -17.69
CA PRO A 53 -6.40 -5.60 -18.91
C PRO A 53 -7.77 -6.14 -19.34
N GLY A 54 -8.67 -5.24 -19.76
CA GLY A 54 -10.03 -5.61 -20.18
C GLY A 54 -10.89 -6.23 -19.07
N GLY A 55 -10.51 -6.06 -17.80
CA GLY A 55 -11.24 -6.66 -16.67
C GLY A 55 -10.94 -8.15 -16.46
N ALA A 56 -9.80 -8.64 -16.97
CA ALA A 56 -9.37 -10.01 -16.72
C ALA A 56 -9.01 -10.23 -15.24
N ASP A 57 -9.21 -11.45 -14.74
CA ASP A 57 -8.78 -11.82 -13.41
C ASP A 57 -7.25 -11.99 -13.37
N ARG A 58 -6.65 -11.54 -12.26
CA ARG A 58 -5.23 -11.77 -11.95
C ARG A 58 -5.08 -12.72 -10.77
N THR A 59 -3.92 -13.35 -10.64
CA THR A 59 -3.53 -14.07 -9.44
C THR A 59 -2.05 -13.83 -9.21
N TRP A 60 -1.70 -13.53 -7.96
CA TRP A 60 -0.33 -13.29 -7.55
C TRP A 60 0.07 -14.25 -6.45
N THR A 61 1.30 -14.76 -6.53
CA THR A 61 1.91 -15.61 -5.51
C THR A 61 3.09 -14.87 -4.90
N ARG A 62 3.11 -14.76 -3.58
CA ARG A 62 4.19 -14.10 -2.84
C ARG A 62 5.45 -14.96 -2.94
N VAL A 63 6.52 -14.39 -3.47
CA VAL A 63 7.82 -15.08 -3.62
C VAL A 63 8.80 -14.68 -2.51
N ALA A 64 8.60 -13.52 -1.89
CA ALA A 64 9.44 -13.08 -0.79
C ALA A 64 8.75 -12.05 0.12
N VAL A 65 9.21 -11.99 1.36
CA VAL A 65 8.96 -10.91 2.31
C VAL A 65 10.33 -10.34 2.70
N ALA A 66 10.46 -9.01 2.70
CA ALA A 66 11.69 -8.37 3.14
C ALA A 66 11.89 -8.59 4.65
N PRO A 67 13.12 -8.88 5.10
CA PRO A 67 13.43 -8.88 6.51
C PRO A 67 13.01 -7.56 7.15
N ASP A 68 12.60 -7.67 8.39
CA ASP A 68 12.18 -6.54 9.18
C ASP A 68 13.35 -5.54 9.33
N ALA A 69 13.15 -4.32 8.85
CA ALA A 69 14.17 -3.28 8.79
C ALA A 69 13.53 -1.91 9.06
N ASP A 70 14.37 -0.95 9.47
CA ASP A 70 13.96 0.45 9.47
C ASP A 70 13.83 0.97 8.02
N CYS A 71 13.47 2.25 7.85
CA CYS A 71 13.38 2.85 6.52
C CYS A 71 14.73 3.29 5.94
N ALA A 72 15.86 3.03 6.61
CA ALA A 72 17.15 3.51 6.14
C ALA A 72 17.52 2.83 4.82
N GLY A 73 17.81 3.65 3.80
CA GLY A 73 18.18 3.16 2.47
C GLY A 73 17.05 2.43 1.72
N ALA A 74 15.81 2.50 2.22
CA ALA A 74 14.68 1.80 1.61
C ALA A 74 14.09 2.50 0.38
N PHE A 75 14.40 3.79 0.21
CA PHE A 75 13.91 4.63 -0.88
C PHE A 75 15.06 5.33 -1.57
N ASP A 76 14.88 5.64 -2.85
CA ASP A 76 15.74 6.60 -3.54
C ASP A 76 15.66 7.98 -2.86
N ARG A 77 16.74 8.75 -2.93
CA ARG A 77 16.92 9.99 -2.15
C ARG A 77 15.75 10.98 -2.30
N LEU A 78 15.22 11.12 -3.51
CA LEU A 78 14.15 12.09 -3.78
C LEU A 78 12.80 11.63 -3.23
N LEU A 79 12.48 10.34 -3.32
CA LEU A 79 11.27 9.78 -2.69
C LEU A 79 11.38 9.85 -1.17
N ALA A 80 12.54 9.53 -0.59
CA ALA A 80 12.78 9.71 0.85
C ALA A 80 12.48 11.16 1.27
N LYS A 81 13.04 12.14 0.58
CA LYS A 81 12.80 13.57 0.83
C LYS A 81 11.33 13.99 0.65
N ALA A 82 10.60 13.35 -0.27
CA ALA A 82 9.18 13.61 -0.45
C ALA A 82 8.35 13.12 0.74
N LEU A 83 8.78 12.02 1.38
CA LEU A 83 8.13 11.34 2.51
C LEU A 83 8.62 11.82 3.89
N ASP A 84 9.76 12.52 3.97
CA ASP A 84 10.30 13.08 5.22
C ASP A 84 9.26 13.78 6.12
N PRO A 85 8.30 14.59 5.60
CA PRO A 85 7.34 15.29 6.44
C PRO A 85 6.44 14.39 7.30
N VAL A 86 6.21 13.14 6.88
CA VAL A 86 5.38 12.20 7.65
C VAL A 86 6.22 11.25 8.53
N GLY A 87 7.54 11.26 8.33
CA GLY A 87 8.47 10.39 9.01
C GLY A 87 8.27 8.91 8.69
N CYS A 88 9.15 8.08 9.22
CA CYS A 88 9.04 6.63 9.14
C CYS A 88 9.00 6.02 10.54
N SER A 89 8.02 5.15 10.76
CA SER A 89 7.98 4.19 11.87
C SER A 89 8.54 2.84 11.42
N ARG A 90 7.97 2.27 10.36
CA ARG A 90 8.39 0.97 9.79
C ARG A 90 8.11 0.88 8.31
N LEU A 91 8.91 0.11 7.58
CA LEU A 91 8.60 -0.27 6.22
C LEU A 91 8.53 -1.79 6.11
N LEU A 92 7.38 -2.29 5.66
CA LEU A 92 7.22 -3.68 5.26
C LEU A 92 7.18 -3.80 3.75
N ARG A 93 7.77 -4.86 3.20
CA ARG A 93 7.74 -5.14 1.75
C ARG A 93 7.54 -6.62 1.48
N ALA A 94 6.81 -6.91 0.42
CA ALA A 94 6.70 -8.24 -0.14
C ALA A 94 6.82 -8.16 -1.66
N THR A 95 7.40 -9.21 -2.25
CA THR A 95 7.47 -9.35 -3.71
C THR A 95 6.63 -10.53 -4.14
N TYR A 96 5.87 -10.32 -5.21
CA TYR A 96 4.96 -11.27 -5.80
C TYR A 96 5.35 -11.55 -7.25
N THR A 97 4.96 -12.72 -7.75
CA THR A 97 4.95 -13.03 -9.17
C THR A 97 3.53 -13.32 -9.64
N ASP A 98 3.24 -13.01 -10.90
CA ASP A 98 1.94 -13.29 -11.50
C ASP A 98 1.78 -14.80 -11.82
N ALA A 99 0.57 -15.21 -12.20
CA ALA A 99 0.28 -16.60 -12.53
C ALA A 99 1.12 -17.16 -13.70
N THR A 100 1.62 -16.30 -14.60
CA THR A 100 2.46 -16.70 -15.73
C THR A 100 3.96 -16.64 -15.43
N GLN A 101 4.35 -16.17 -14.24
CA GLN A 101 5.74 -15.96 -13.82
C GLN A 101 6.56 -15.06 -14.75
N ASN A 102 5.89 -14.22 -15.53
CA ASN A 102 6.53 -13.27 -16.42
C ASN A 102 6.78 -11.93 -15.73
N TYR A 103 6.01 -11.63 -14.69
CA TYR A 103 6.06 -10.37 -13.97
C TYR A 103 6.41 -10.59 -12.51
N VAL A 104 7.09 -9.58 -11.97
CA VAL A 104 7.41 -9.44 -10.56
C VAL A 104 6.93 -8.09 -10.10
N THR A 105 6.36 -8.02 -8.91
CA THR A 105 5.87 -6.77 -8.32
C THR A 105 6.19 -6.74 -6.85
N THR A 106 6.91 -5.71 -6.42
CA THR A 106 7.11 -5.40 -5.00
C THR A 106 6.01 -4.46 -4.55
N VAL A 107 5.36 -4.79 -3.44
CA VAL A 107 4.41 -3.94 -2.72
C VAL A 107 5.00 -3.59 -1.37
N GLY A 108 4.83 -2.34 -0.95
CA GLY A 108 5.32 -1.83 0.32
C GLY A 108 4.27 -1.09 1.13
N LEU A 109 4.39 -1.21 2.45
CA LEU A 109 3.61 -0.49 3.45
C LEU A 109 4.56 0.32 4.31
N LEU A 110 4.63 1.63 4.07
CA LEU A 110 5.36 2.57 4.91
C LEU A 110 4.44 3.06 6.01
N PHE A 111 4.64 2.59 7.23
CA PHE A 111 4.01 3.11 8.44
C PHE A 111 4.75 4.38 8.87
N THR A 112 4.01 5.46 9.07
CA THR A 112 4.52 6.80 9.32
C THR A 112 4.38 7.19 10.80
N LYS A 113 4.91 8.36 11.18
CA LYS A 113 4.71 8.94 12.52
C LYS A 113 3.69 10.09 12.50
N ALA A 114 3.09 10.34 11.34
CA ALA A 114 2.20 11.47 11.11
C ALA A 114 0.82 11.22 11.71
N ASP A 115 0.14 12.32 12.02
CA ASP A 115 -1.29 12.31 12.25
C ASP A 115 -2.08 12.45 10.93
N ALA A 116 -3.40 12.34 11.00
CA ALA A 116 -4.28 12.41 9.85
C ALA A 116 -4.14 13.74 9.07
N ALA A 117 -3.85 14.85 9.76
CA ALA A 117 -3.68 16.16 9.12
C ALA A 117 -2.40 16.21 8.28
N ALA A 118 -1.28 15.72 8.82
CA ALA A 118 -0.02 15.62 8.09
C ALA A 118 -0.09 14.62 6.92
N MET A 119 -0.79 13.49 7.09
CA MET A 119 -1.04 12.55 5.98
C MET A 119 -1.91 13.18 4.89
N THR A 120 -2.94 13.94 5.25
CA THR A 120 -3.77 14.70 4.30
C THR A 120 -2.94 15.73 3.53
N ALA A 121 -2.08 16.47 4.22
CA ALA A 121 -1.17 17.42 3.58
C ALA A 121 -0.18 16.75 2.62
N LEU A 122 0.28 15.53 2.95
CA LEU A 122 1.11 14.73 2.05
C LEU A 122 0.33 14.29 0.80
N ALA A 123 -0.89 13.77 0.98
CA ALA A 123 -1.76 13.35 -0.12
C ALA A 123 -2.05 14.50 -1.09
N ASP A 124 -2.44 15.66 -0.55
CA ASP A 124 -2.65 16.91 -1.29
C ASP A 124 -1.41 17.30 -2.11
N ARG A 125 -0.22 17.15 -1.53
CA ARG A 125 1.04 17.47 -2.22
C ARG A 125 1.31 16.50 -3.36
N PHE A 126 1.09 15.21 -3.14
CA PHE A 126 1.24 14.18 -4.18
C PHE A 126 0.33 14.46 -5.38
N GLU A 127 -0.93 14.84 -5.12
CA GLU A 127 -1.90 15.20 -6.14
C GLU A 127 -1.51 16.50 -6.86
N LYS A 128 -1.39 17.61 -6.12
CA LYS A 128 -1.17 18.96 -6.69
C LYS A 128 0.15 19.09 -7.45
N GLN A 129 1.18 18.33 -7.05
CA GLN A 129 2.52 18.38 -7.66
C GLN A 129 2.80 17.16 -8.55
N GLY A 130 1.84 16.25 -8.73
CA GLY A 130 2.00 15.04 -9.55
C GLY A 130 3.15 14.15 -9.08
N LEU A 131 3.44 14.09 -7.78
CA LEU A 131 4.61 13.36 -7.28
C LEU A 131 4.51 11.86 -7.54
N GLY A 132 3.31 11.30 -7.54
CA GLY A 132 3.06 9.90 -7.89
C GLY A 132 3.41 9.54 -9.33
N ARG A 133 3.50 10.54 -10.24
CA ARG A 133 3.81 10.36 -11.67
C ARG A 133 5.27 10.55 -12.02
N ARG A 134 6.07 11.01 -11.06
CA ARG A 134 7.48 11.33 -11.32
C ARG A 134 8.34 10.08 -11.26
N GLU A 135 9.02 9.78 -12.36
CA GLU A 135 9.98 8.68 -12.46
C GLU A 135 11.08 8.75 -11.39
N ASP A 136 11.56 9.95 -11.06
CA ASP A 136 12.60 10.14 -10.05
C ASP A 136 12.10 9.99 -8.60
N LEU A 137 10.80 9.73 -8.41
CA LEU A 137 10.17 9.39 -7.14
C LEU A 137 9.64 7.95 -7.12
N MET A 138 10.07 7.11 -8.06
CA MET A 138 9.64 5.72 -8.15
C MET A 138 10.18 4.87 -6.97
N PRO A 139 9.35 4.04 -6.31
CA PRO A 139 9.79 3.19 -5.21
C PRO A 139 10.86 2.16 -5.61
N LEU A 140 11.69 1.73 -4.65
CA LEU A 140 12.65 0.65 -4.87
C LEU A 140 11.98 -0.73 -4.69
N PRO A 141 12.27 -1.71 -5.57
CA PRO A 141 11.80 -3.07 -5.40
C PRO A 141 12.55 -3.79 -4.27
N TYR A 142 12.09 -5.00 -3.95
CA TYR A 142 12.78 -5.94 -3.09
C TYR A 142 13.15 -7.20 -3.90
N ALA A 143 14.41 -7.25 -4.34
CA ALA A 143 14.98 -8.34 -5.12
C ALA A 143 15.49 -9.46 -4.21
N ALA A 144 14.62 -10.40 -3.85
CA ALA A 144 15.01 -11.55 -3.05
C ALA A 144 15.88 -12.51 -3.86
N LYS A 145 17.06 -12.85 -3.33
CA LYS A 145 17.94 -13.87 -3.91
C LYS A 145 17.23 -15.22 -3.98
N ASP A 146 17.66 -16.05 -4.93
CA ASP A 146 17.13 -17.41 -5.14
C ASP A 146 15.61 -17.47 -5.43
N THR A 147 15.05 -16.36 -5.94
CA THR A 147 13.66 -16.26 -6.43
C THR A 147 13.62 -15.71 -7.85
N VAL A 148 12.45 -15.78 -8.50
CA VAL A 148 12.18 -15.11 -9.80
C VAL A 148 12.37 -13.59 -9.75
N ALA A 149 12.41 -12.98 -8.56
CA ALA A 149 12.67 -11.56 -8.38
C ALA A 149 14.15 -11.21 -8.17
N ALA A 150 15.07 -12.17 -8.25
CA ALA A 150 16.49 -11.93 -7.97
C ALA A 150 17.12 -10.84 -8.87
N GLY A 151 16.63 -10.71 -10.10
CA GLY A 151 17.05 -9.68 -11.05
C GLY A 151 16.27 -8.37 -10.96
N PHE A 152 15.25 -8.25 -10.10
CA PHE A 152 14.32 -7.12 -10.07
C PHE A 152 14.85 -5.94 -9.25
N GLY A 153 15.88 -5.26 -9.77
CA GLY A 153 16.51 -4.10 -9.17
C GLY A 153 15.97 -2.76 -9.68
N ALA A 154 16.65 -1.66 -9.31
CA ALA A 154 16.27 -0.31 -9.71
C ALA A 154 16.13 -0.09 -11.23
N PRO A 155 16.98 -0.68 -12.11
CA PRO A 155 16.84 -0.55 -13.56
C PRO A 155 15.69 -1.35 -14.18
N GLN A 156 15.09 -2.29 -13.44
CA GLN A 156 14.01 -3.17 -13.92
C GLN A 156 12.60 -2.64 -13.61
N ARG A 157 12.50 -1.50 -12.92
CA ARG A 157 11.22 -0.90 -12.54
C ARG A 157 10.52 -0.37 -13.79
N ALA A 158 9.30 -0.83 -14.05
CA ALA A 158 8.57 -0.56 -15.28
C ALA A 158 7.32 0.27 -15.06
N SER A 159 6.57 -0.01 -14.00
CA SER A 159 5.37 0.73 -13.65
C SER A 159 5.16 0.75 -12.14
N TRP A 160 4.59 1.83 -11.62
CA TRP A 160 4.47 2.02 -10.18
C TRP A 160 3.23 2.81 -9.77
N THR A 161 2.84 2.67 -8.52
CA THR A 161 1.81 3.50 -7.88
C THR A 161 2.22 3.82 -6.45
N VAL A 162 1.80 4.99 -5.96
CA VAL A 162 1.96 5.43 -4.57
C VAL A 162 0.62 5.98 -4.10
N SER A 163 0.06 5.39 -3.05
CA SER A 163 -1.20 5.78 -2.42
C SER A 163 -0.92 6.24 -0.99
N VAL A 164 -1.24 7.50 -0.70
CA VAL A 164 -1.15 8.08 0.64
C VAL A 164 -2.50 7.91 1.32
N LEU A 165 -2.58 7.07 2.37
CA LEU A 165 -3.83 6.89 3.10
C LEU A 165 -4.02 8.06 4.06
N THR A 166 -5.19 8.70 4.03
CA THR A 166 -5.51 9.83 4.92
C THR A 166 -6.19 9.39 6.20
N ASP A 167 -6.72 8.17 6.21
CA ASP A 167 -7.43 7.55 7.33
C ASP A 167 -6.60 6.48 8.08
N ALA A 168 -5.35 6.30 7.67
CA ALA A 168 -4.33 5.53 8.39
C ALA A 168 -2.96 6.19 8.21
N PRO A 169 -2.01 6.07 9.16
CA PRO A 169 -0.65 6.60 9.01
C PRO A 169 0.20 5.69 8.11
N VAL A 170 -0.27 5.40 6.90
CA VAL A 170 0.37 4.45 5.98
C VAL A 170 0.44 5.02 4.56
N VAL A 171 1.59 4.87 3.92
CA VAL A 171 1.75 5.03 2.47
C VAL A 171 1.93 3.65 1.85
N VAL A 172 1.02 3.30 0.94
CA VAL A 172 1.08 2.06 0.16
C VAL A 172 1.76 2.36 -1.16
N TYR A 173 2.68 1.50 -1.60
CA TYR A 173 3.19 1.60 -2.96
C TYR A 173 3.33 0.22 -3.59
N ALA A 174 3.35 0.20 -4.92
CA ALA A 174 3.78 -0.97 -5.67
C ALA A 174 4.65 -0.56 -6.85
N VAL A 175 5.59 -1.43 -7.21
CA VAL A 175 6.43 -1.29 -8.40
C VAL A 175 6.55 -2.65 -9.09
N SER A 176 6.23 -2.69 -10.38
CA SER A 176 6.21 -3.90 -11.20
C SER A 176 7.29 -3.85 -12.27
N GLY A 177 7.68 -5.02 -12.76
CA GLY A 177 8.64 -5.21 -13.85
C GLY A 177 8.60 -6.63 -14.38
N TRP A 178 9.45 -6.89 -15.38
CA TRP A 178 9.60 -8.22 -15.96
C TRP A 178 10.52 -9.11 -15.09
N ALA A 179 10.15 -10.37 -14.96
CA ALA A 179 10.89 -11.37 -14.19
C ALA A 179 12.23 -11.75 -14.82
N ASP A 180 12.41 -11.51 -16.13
CA ASP A 180 13.65 -11.83 -16.85
C ASP A 180 14.79 -10.82 -16.64
N GLY A 181 14.56 -9.79 -15.84
CA GLY A 181 15.59 -8.84 -15.44
C GLY A 181 15.94 -7.80 -16.50
N ARG A 182 15.20 -7.71 -17.61
CA ARG A 182 15.41 -6.67 -18.63
C ARG A 182 15.28 -5.27 -18.04
N THR A 183 16.12 -4.35 -18.50
CA THR A 183 16.02 -2.93 -18.12
C THR A 183 14.86 -2.26 -18.80
N VAL A 184 14.40 -1.15 -18.24
CA VAL A 184 13.29 -0.36 -18.78
C VAL A 184 13.78 1.06 -19.01
N ASP A 185 13.75 1.50 -20.26
CA ASP A 185 14.23 2.84 -20.63
C ASP A 185 13.16 3.91 -20.37
N GLU A 186 11.88 3.55 -20.54
CA GLU A 186 10.73 4.45 -20.36
C GLU A 186 9.72 3.80 -19.40
N PRO A 187 9.92 3.91 -18.08
CA PRO A 187 8.95 3.47 -17.10
C PRO A 187 7.72 4.41 -17.11
N GLU A 188 6.54 3.89 -16.82
CA GLU A 188 5.28 4.65 -16.86
C GLU A 188 4.46 4.48 -15.57
N PRO A 189 3.92 5.57 -14.98
CA PRO A 189 3.04 5.48 -13.81
C PRO A 189 1.86 4.54 -14.07
N ALA A 190 1.49 3.74 -13.08
CA ALA A 190 0.44 2.73 -13.24
C ALA A 190 -0.93 3.33 -13.56
N GLU A 191 -1.18 4.58 -13.17
CA GLU A 191 -2.44 5.27 -13.53
C GLU A 191 -2.51 5.59 -15.02
N GLU A 192 -1.39 5.90 -15.67
CA GLU A 192 -1.27 6.18 -17.11
C GLU A 192 -1.20 4.86 -17.91
N ALA A 193 -0.41 3.90 -17.42
CA ALA A 193 -0.20 2.61 -18.07
C ALA A 193 -1.45 1.71 -18.13
N VAL A 194 -2.51 2.03 -17.37
CA VAL A 194 -3.81 1.32 -17.43
C VAL A 194 -4.87 2.06 -18.25
N GLU A 195 -4.55 3.24 -18.78
CA GLU A 195 -5.48 4.00 -19.61
C GLU A 195 -5.76 3.29 -20.94
N SER A 196 -6.97 3.48 -21.45
CA SER A 196 -7.36 2.93 -22.74
C SER A 196 -6.53 3.58 -23.85
N GLY A 197 -5.81 2.75 -24.63
CA GLY A 197 -4.98 3.22 -25.73
C GLY A 197 -3.53 3.55 -25.36
N ALA A 198 -3.14 3.40 -24.09
CA ALA A 198 -1.73 3.48 -23.69
C ALA A 198 -0.90 2.42 -24.44
N ALA A 199 0.16 2.87 -25.11
CA ALA A 199 0.91 2.08 -26.08
C ALA A 199 2.39 1.87 -25.69
N SER A 200 2.80 2.34 -24.51
CA SER A 200 4.13 2.10 -23.97
C SER A 200 4.36 0.59 -23.76
N ALA A 201 5.63 0.19 -23.61
CA ALA A 201 5.95 -1.20 -23.28
C ALA A 201 5.35 -1.63 -21.92
N PRO A 202 5.44 -0.84 -20.82
CA PRO A 202 4.74 -1.17 -19.57
C PRO A 202 3.23 -1.32 -19.70
N ALA A 203 2.56 -0.44 -20.46
CA ALA A 203 1.12 -0.46 -20.66
C ALA A 203 0.68 -1.73 -21.42
N GLN A 204 1.31 -2.01 -22.56
CA GLN A 204 0.99 -3.16 -23.39
C GLN A 204 1.31 -4.50 -22.72
N ALA A 205 2.31 -4.53 -21.83
CA ALA A 205 2.59 -5.69 -20.99
C ALA A 205 1.56 -5.87 -19.85
N GLY A 206 0.80 -4.82 -19.52
CA GLY A 206 -0.14 -4.80 -18.40
C GLY A 206 0.54 -4.60 -17.05
N LEU A 207 1.75 -4.04 -17.00
CA LEU A 207 2.51 -3.84 -15.76
C LEU A 207 1.87 -2.80 -14.83
N GLY A 208 1.15 -1.82 -15.38
CA GLY A 208 0.31 -0.91 -14.59
C GLY A 208 -0.80 -1.64 -13.83
N HIS A 209 -1.42 -2.66 -14.46
CA HIS A 209 -2.41 -3.51 -13.82
C HIS A 209 -1.80 -4.38 -12.70
N GLU A 210 -0.56 -4.85 -12.87
CA GLU A 210 0.16 -5.58 -11.82
C GLU A 210 0.39 -4.70 -10.59
N ALA A 211 0.97 -3.50 -10.78
CA ALA A 211 1.27 -2.58 -9.69
C ALA A 211 -0.01 -2.09 -8.98
N LYS A 212 -0.98 -1.55 -9.72
CA LYS A 212 -2.24 -1.07 -9.15
C LYS A 212 -3.04 -2.20 -8.50
N GLY A 213 -3.16 -3.33 -9.18
CA GLY A 213 -3.94 -4.48 -8.73
C GLY A 213 -3.45 -5.06 -7.41
N LEU A 214 -2.13 -5.12 -7.19
CA LEU A 214 -1.54 -5.56 -5.93
C LEU A 214 -1.65 -4.51 -4.83
N ALA A 215 -1.34 -3.24 -5.12
CA ALA A 215 -1.46 -2.16 -4.15
C ALA A 215 -2.87 -2.09 -3.55
N ASP A 216 -3.90 -2.09 -4.41
CA ASP A 216 -5.31 -2.06 -4.00
C ASP A 216 -5.68 -3.22 -3.06
N ARG A 217 -5.06 -4.39 -3.24
CA ARG A 217 -5.36 -5.61 -2.48
C ARG A 217 -4.68 -5.63 -1.14
N VAL A 218 -3.42 -5.23 -1.11
CA VAL A 218 -2.68 -5.07 0.14
C VAL A 218 -3.32 -3.95 0.98
N GLU A 219 -3.76 -2.86 0.36
CA GLU A 219 -4.52 -1.82 1.06
C GLU A 219 -5.82 -2.39 1.67
N ARG A 220 -6.60 -3.18 0.91
CA ARG A 220 -7.79 -3.85 1.45
C ARG A 220 -7.45 -4.83 2.59
N ALA A 221 -6.34 -5.54 2.48
CA ALA A 221 -5.86 -6.44 3.53
C ALA A 221 -5.50 -5.68 4.80
N LEU A 222 -4.77 -4.56 4.69
CA LEU A 222 -4.47 -3.66 5.79
C LEU A 222 -5.77 -3.18 6.46
N ARG A 223 -6.70 -2.62 5.68
CA ARG A 223 -7.97 -2.08 6.18
C ARG A 223 -8.83 -3.13 6.90
N LYS A 224 -8.81 -4.38 6.43
CA LYS A 224 -9.55 -5.49 7.05
C LYS A 224 -9.05 -5.80 8.47
N ASN A 225 -7.80 -5.50 8.78
CA ASN A 225 -7.22 -5.79 10.09
C ASN A 225 -7.41 -4.67 11.13
N ILE A 226 -7.95 -3.51 10.73
CA ILE A 226 -8.30 -2.44 11.68
C ILE A 226 -9.54 -2.87 12.48
N GLY A 227 -9.46 -2.88 13.80
CA GLY A 227 -10.56 -3.23 14.70
C GLY A 227 -10.79 -4.74 14.90
N THR A 228 -9.86 -5.59 14.43
CA THR A 228 -9.93 -7.05 14.67
C THR A 228 -9.07 -7.40 15.89
N PRO A 229 -9.62 -7.96 16.97
CA PRO A 229 -8.82 -8.43 18.10
C PRO A 229 -7.79 -9.44 17.62
N THR A 230 -6.51 -9.17 17.85
CA THR A 230 -5.42 -10.10 17.56
C THR A 230 -5.47 -11.25 18.57
N GLU A 231 -6.01 -12.40 18.18
CA GLU A 231 -5.84 -13.62 18.97
C GLU A 231 -4.36 -14.02 18.94
N HIS A 232 -3.68 -13.82 20.07
CA HIS A 232 -2.32 -14.33 20.27
C HIS A 232 -2.35 -15.86 20.31
N PRO A 233 -1.46 -16.57 19.58
CA PRO A 233 -1.33 -18.02 19.75
C PRO A 233 -0.83 -18.32 21.16
N SER A 234 -1.52 -19.24 21.84
CA SER A 234 -1.12 -19.80 23.14
C SER A 234 0.05 -20.77 23.02
#